data_AF-A0A6C2UGC4-F1
#
_entry.id   AF-A0A6C2UGC4-F1
#
_cell.length_a   1.000
_cell.length_b   1.000
_cell.length_c   1.000
_cell.angle_alpha   90.00
_cell.angle_beta   90.00
_cell.angle_gamma   90.00
#
_symmetry.space_group_name_H-M   'P 1'
#
loop_
_entity.id
_entity.type
_entity.pdbx_description
1 polymer ?
#
loop_
_entity_poly.entity_id
_entity_poly.type
_entity_poly.pdbx_seq_one_letter_code
_entity_poly.pdbx_strand_id
1 'polypeptide(L)'
;MLLGALAHIAEKLTTDSGDDALYEILSTLGMAVGVDRTYLFDFKLLPAGNLIASQRAEWVEVGQDRQIANPELQSFDMAESGFADWNEKMHNGEVVACRASELSAAQQEVLLEMQGILSIAFVPVFANGTLRWL
;
A
#
# COMPACT_ATOMS: atom_id res chain seq x y z
N MET A 1 21.80 5.50 -0.22
CA MET A 1 21.14 6.67 -0.86
C MET A 1 20.02 6.18 -1.78
N LEU A 2 18.92 6.93 -1.87
CA LEU A 2 17.67 6.55 -2.58
C LEU A 2 17.86 5.98 -4.00
N LEU A 3 18.78 6.54 -4.80
CA LEU A 3 19.07 6.04 -6.15
C LEU A 3 19.63 4.62 -6.17
N GLY A 4 20.43 4.24 -5.16
CA GLY A 4 20.93 2.87 -5.04
C GLY A 4 19.83 1.88 -4.67
N ALA A 5 18.90 2.29 -3.80
CA ALA A 5 17.72 1.48 -3.47
C ALA A 5 16.82 1.26 -4.69
N LEU A 6 16.61 2.31 -5.50
CA LEU A 6 15.85 2.19 -6.75
C LEU A 6 16.49 1.24 -7.75
N ALA A 7 17.82 1.30 -7.93
CA ALA A 7 18.54 0.37 -8.79
C ALA A 7 18.39 -1.09 -8.32
N HIS A 8 18.55 -1.33 -7.02
CA HIS A 8 18.37 -2.66 -6.41
C HIS A 8 16.95 -3.21 -6.59
N ILE A 9 15.93 -2.37 -6.33
CA ILE A 9 14.52 -2.75 -6.52
C ILE A 9 14.26 -3.11 -7.99
N ALA A 10 14.77 -2.33 -8.94
CA ALA A 10 14.60 -2.60 -10.37
C ALA A 10 15.25 -3.93 -10.78
N GLU A 11 16.47 -4.21 -10.32
CA GLU A 11 17.16 -5.48 -10.55
C GLU A 11 16.34 -6.65 -9.98
N LYS A 12 15.86 -6.53 -8.74
CA LYS A 12 15.10 -7.59 -8.08
C LYS A 12 13.78 -7.89 -8.81
N LEU A 13 13.05 -6.86 -9.22
CA LEU A 13 11.80 -7.00 -9.99
C LEU A 13 11.98 -7.75 -11.32
N THR A 14 13.18 -7.72 -11.90
CA THR A 14 13.48 -8.44 -13.17
C THR A 14 14.00 -9.86 -12.99
N THR A 15 14.40 -10.24 -11.77
CA THR A 15 15.11 -11.50 -11.51
C THR A 15 14.30 -12.49 -10.67
N ASP A 16 13.38 -12.01 -9.83
CA ASP A 16 12.59 -12.85 -8.94
C ASP A 16 11.22 -12.22 -8.64
N SER A 17 10.17 -13.05 -8.61
CA SER A 17 8.79 -12.66 -8.33
C SER A 17 8.18 -13.37 -7.12
N GLY A 18 9.00 -14.09 -6.35
CA GLY A 18 8.61 -14.77 -5.12
C GLY A 18 8.32 -13.81 -3.96
N ASP A 19 7.70 -14.35 -2.91
CA ASP A 19 7.33 -13.58 -1.72
C ASP A 19 8.56 -13.02 -0.98
N ASP A 20 9.68 -13.75 -0.97
CA ASP A 20 10.95 -13.27 -0.39
C ASP A 20 11.50 -12.06 -1.16
N ALA A 21 11.35 -12.03 -2.48
CA ALA A 21 11.75 -10.90 -3.31
C ALA A 21 10.89 -9.67 -3.04
N LEU A 22 9.57 -9.86 -2.87
CA LEU A 22 8.66 -8.77 -2.50
C LEU A 22 9.02 -8.19 -1.13
N TYR A 23 9.32 -9.03 -0.14
CA TYR A 23 9.77 -8.55 1.17
C TYR A 23 11.07 -7.76 1.07
N GLU A 24 12.05 -8.24 0.30
CA GLU A 24 13.32 -7.54 0.07
C GLU A 24 13.12 -6.18 -0.60
N ILE A 25 12.25 -6.10 -1.62
CA ILE A 25 11.88 -4.86 -2.31
C ILE A 25 11.25 -3.87 -1.34
N LEU A 26 10.25 -4.32 -0.57
CA LEU A 26 9.54 -3.48 0.39
C LEU A 26 10.46 -2.98 1.50
N SER A 27 11.32 -3.84 2.05
CA SER A 27 12.29 -3.45 3.08
C SER A 27 13.32 -2.43 2.56
N THR A 28 13.84 -2.65 1.34
CA THR A 28 14.77 -1.72 0.67
C THR A 28 14.12 -0.35 0.47
N LEU A 29 12.85 -0.32 0.04
CA LEU A 29 12.08 0.91 -0.11
C LEU A 29 11.86 1.61 1.23
N GLY A 30 11.40 0.87 2.24
CA GLY A 30 11.08 1.40 3.56
C GLY A 30 12.29 2.06 4.23
N MET A 31 13.43 1.36 4.22
CA MET A 31 14.70 1.90 4.74
C MET A 31 15.20 3.12 3.95
N ALA A 32 15.01 3.15 2.63
CA ALA A 32 15.49 4.24 1.79
C ALA A 32 14.66 5.53 1.96
N VAL A 33 13.36 5.41 2.21
CA VAL A 33 12.44 6.54 2.42
C VAL A 33 12.35 6.92 3.90
N GLY A 34 12.74 6.04 4.82
CA GLY A 34 12.70 6.28 6.26
C GLY A 34 11.29 6.20 6.82
N VAL A 35 10.51 5.20 6.38
CA VAL A 35 9.16 4.93 6.88
C VAL A 35 9.14 3.68 7.76
N ASP A 36 8.18 3.63 8.69
CA ASP A 36 8.07 2.51 9.62
C ASP A 36 7.54 1.23 8.95
N ARG A 37 6.73 1.39 7.89
CA ARG A 37 6.00 0.28 7.24
C ARG A 37 5.83 0.55 5.75
N THR A 38 5.90 -0.52 4.95
CA THR A 38 5.60 -0.49 3.52
C THR A 38 4.75 -1.70 3.14
N TYR A 39 3.76 -1.45 2.30
CA TYR A 39 2.76 -2.44 1.93
C TYR A 39 2.67 -2.56 0.41
N LEU A 40 2.27 -3.75 -0.02
CA LEU A 40 1.78 -3.97 -1.37
C LEU A 40 0.36 -4.54 -1.28
N PHE A 41 -0.57 -3.86 -1.93
CA PHE A 41 -1.97 -4.29 -2.06
C PHE A 41 -2.25 -4.69 -3.51
N ASP A 42 -2.98 -5.77 -3.68
CA ASP A 42 -3.67 -6.11 -4.93
C ASP A 42 -5.07 -5.50 -4.87
N PHE A 43 -5.58 -5.03 -6.02
CA PHE A 43 -6.92 -4.49 -6.12
C PHE A 43 -7.80 -5.40 -6.97
N LYS A 44 -9.12 -5.33 -6.76
CA LYS A 44 -10.16 -5.92 -7.62
C LYS A 44 -11.28 -4.92 -7.84
N LEU A 45 -11.63 -4.66 -9.11
CA LEU A 45 -12.76 -3.80 -9.47
C LEU A 45 -14.01 -4.66 -9.48
N LEU A 46 -14.98 -4.32 -8.64
CA LEU A 46 -16.29 -4.95 -8.71
C LEU A 46 -17.12 -4.36 -9.86
N PRO A 47 -18.10 -5.08 -10.41
CA PRO A 47 -19.01 -4.56 -11.43
C PRO A 47 -19.75 -3.28 -11.02
N ALA A 48 -19.91 -3.05 -9.73
CA ALA A 48 -20.53 -1.84 -9.16
C ALA A 48 -19.59 -0.61 -9.15
N GLY A 49 -18.30 -0.77 -9.49
CA GLY A 49 -17.29 0.30 -9.49
C GLY A 49 -16.42 0.37 -8.23
N ASN A 50 -16.70 -0.45 -7.21
CA ASN A 50 -15.93 -0.45 -5.96
C ASN A 50 -14.55 -1.10 -6.16
N LEU A 51 -13.53 -0.48 -5.55
CA LEU A 51 -12.21 -1.08 -5.39
C LEU A 51 -12.16 -1.90 -4.11
N ILE A 52 -11.85 -3.19 -4.26
CA ILE A 52 -11.57 -4.09 -3.16
C ILE A 52 -10.07 -4.27 -3.07
N ALA A 53 -9.47 -3.88 -1.95
CA ALA A 53 -8.05 -4.02 -1.68
C ALA A 53 -7.78 -5.29 -0.86
N SER A 54 -6.71 -6.01 -1.20
CA SER A 54 -6.22 -7.14 -0.42
C SER A 54 -4.72 -7.02 -0.23
N GLN A 55 -4.27 -7.07 1.02
CA GLN A 55 -2.85 -6.96 1.34
C GLN A 55 -2.09 -8.21 0.85
N ARG A 56 -1.12 -8.00 -0.05
CA ARG A 56 -0.33 -9.06 -0.68
C ARG A 56 1.03 -9.28 -0.01
N ALA A 57 1.68 -8.19 0.40
CA ALA A 57 2.97 -8.23 1.06
C ALA A 57 3.16 -7.05 2.01
N GLU A 58 4.07 -7.22 2.96
CA GLU A 58 4.34 -6.26 4.02
C GLU A 58 5.80 -6.34 4.45
N TRP A 59 6.39 -5.17 4.66
CA TRP A 59 7.56 -5.00 5.51
C TRP A 59 7.24 -3.98 6.61
N VAL A 60 7.74 -4.24 7.81
CA VAL A 60 7.67 -3.34 8.96
C VAL A 60 9.05 -3.22 9.60
N GLU A 61 9.33 -2.05 10.17
CA GLU A 61 10.50 -1.84 11.01
C GLU A 61 10.45 -2.74 12.26
N VAL A 62 11.62 -3.06 12.79
CA VAL A 62 11.75 -3.84 14.03
C VAL A 62 10.99 -3.17 15.18
N GLY A 63 10.09 -3.92 15.82
CA GLY A 63 9.28 -3.44 16.93
C GLY A 63 7.90 -2.92 16.55
N GLN A 64 7.58 -2.86 15.24
CA GLN A 64 6.24 -2.55 14.75
C GLN A 64 5.39 -3.81 14.57
N ASP A 65 4.09 -3.67 14.78
CA ASP A 65 3.13 -4.76 14.58
C ASP A 65 2.83 -4.99 13.10
N ARG A 66 2.88 -6.28 12.72
CA ARG A 66 2.55 -6.75 11.38
C ARG A 66 1.05 -6.84 11.19
N GLN A 67 0.58 -6.41 10.03
CA GLN A 67 -0.82 -6.43 9.61
C GLN A 67 -1.09 -7.43 8.49
N ILE A 68 -0.08 -8.11 7.94
CA ILE A 68 -0.26 -9.06 6.82
C ILE A 68 -1.26 -10.20 7.09
N ALA A 69 -1.46 -10.56 8.36
CA ALA A 69 -2.42 -11.58 8.79
C ALA A 69 -3.75 -10.99 9.27
N ASN A 70 -3.95 -9.67 9.16
CA ASN A 70 -5.17 -8.99 9.54
C ASN A 70 -6.29 -9.29 8.51
N PRO A 71 -7.36 -9.99 8.89
CA PRO A 71 -8.45 -10.31 7.98
C PRO A 71 -9.21 -9.07 7.50
N GLU A 72 -9.17 -7.95 8.25
CA GLU A 72 -9.84 -6.70 7.86
C GLU A 72 -9.15 -6.01 6.68
N LEU A 73 -7.87 -6.31 6.44
CA LEU A 73 -7.12 -5.82 5.28
C LEU A 73 -7.15 -6.81 4.10
N GLN A 74 -7.98 -7.85 4.20
CA GLN A 74 -8.25 -8.80 3.14
C GLN A 74 -9.67 -8.56 2.62
N SER A 75 -9.79 -8.22 1.33
CA SER A 75 -11.06 -7.82 0.73
C SER A 75 -11.67 -6.55 1.34
N PHE A 76 -10.82 -5.58 1.64
CA PHE A 76 -11.19 -4.27 2.18
C PHE A 76 -11.90 -3.41 1.12
N ASP A 77 -13.15 -3.03 1.35
CA ASP A 77 -13.88 -2.13 0.46
C ASP A 77 -13.46 -0.67 0.70
N MET A 78 -12.76 -0.11 -0.28
CA MET A 78 -12.24 1.25 -0.20
C MET A 78 -13.35 2.29 -0.10
N ALA A 79 -14.46 2.13 -0.81
CA ALA A 79 -15.52 3.12 -0.85
C ALA A 79 -16.34 3.10 0.45
N GLU A 80 -16.71 1.91 0.93
CA GLU A 80 -17.45 1.73 2.18
C GLU A 80 -16.66 2.24 3.39
N SER A 81 -15.33 2.10 3.34
CA SER A 81 -14.43 2.55 4.41
C SER A 81 -14.03 4.03 4.32
N GLY A 82 -14.66 4.81 3.44
CA GLY A 82 -14.45 6.26 3.33
C GLY A 82 -13.26 6.70 2.46
N PHE A 83 -12.70 5.81 1.63
CA PHE A 83 -11.59 6.08 0.70
C PHE A 83 -12.04 6.15 -0.77
N ALA A 84 -13.33 6.43 -1.03
CA ALA A 84 -13.86 6.52 -2.39
C ALA A 84 -13.12 7.57 -3.26
N ASP A 85 -12.73 8.71 -2.68
CA ASP A 85 -11.99 9.77 -3.36
C ASP A 85 -10.55 9.37 -3.71
N TRP A 86 -9.96 8.44 -2.95
CA TRP A 86 -8.63 7.91 -3.24
C TRP A 86 -8.67 6.94 -4.40
N ASN A 87 -9.78 6.21 -4.60
CA ASN A 87 -9.93 5.30 -5.73
C ASN A 87 -9.79 6.03 -7.07
N GLU A 88 -10.44 7.18 -7.22
CA GLU A 88 -10.36 8.01 -8.43
C GLU A 88 -8.93 8.52 -8.66
N LYS A 89 -8.29 9.07 -7.62
CA LYS A 89 -6.90 9.54 -7.67
C LYS A 89 -5.93 8.41 -8.06
N MET A 90 -6.02 7.26 -7.42
CA MET A 90 -5.16 6.11 -7.70
C MET A 90 -5.39 5.57 -9.12
N HIS A 91 -6.63 5.56 -9.60
CA HIS A 91 -6.94 5.18 -10.98
C HIS A 91 -6.27 6.12 -12.00
N ASN A 92 -6.21 7.41 -11.69
CA ASN A 92 -5.53 8.42 -12.52
C ASN A 92 -4.00 8.43 -12.36
N GLY A 93 -3.44 7.53 -11.53
CA GLY A 93 -2.01 7.45 -11.28
C GLY A 93 -1.49 8.50 -10.30
N GLU A 94 -2.37 9.16 -9.56
CA GLU A 94 -2.01 10.17 -8.58
C GLU A 94 -1.57 9.54 -7.25
N VAL A 95 -0.50 10.08 -6.67
CA VAL A 95 -0.05 9.73 -5.32
C VAL A 95 -0.90 10.45 -4.29
N VAL A 96 -1.39 9.73 -3.29
CA VAL A 96 -2.08 10.32 -2.14
C VAL A 96 -1.16 10.27 -0.93
N ALA A 97 -0.70 11.42 -0.44
CA ALA A 97 0.13 11.51 0.76
C ALA A 97 -0.50 12.49 1.77
N CYS A 98 -0.67 12.06 3.01
CA CYS A 98 -1.37 12.83 4.03
C CYS A 98 -0.99 12.44 5.46
N ARG A 99 -1.27 13.32 6.42
CA ARG A 99 -1.31 12.96 7.84
C ARG A 99 -2.68 12.40 8.19
N ALA A 100 -2.74 11.35 9.00
CA ALA A 100 -4.01 10.76 9.40
C ALA A 100 -4.91 11.77 10.11
N SER A 101 -4.33 12.67 10.93
CA SER A 101 -5.05 13.73 11.64
C SER A 101 -5.75 14.75 10.74
N GLU A 102 -5.44 14.80 9.44
CA GLU A 102 -6.02 15.73 8.47
C GLU A 102 -7.18 15.08 7.67
N LEU A 103 -7.46 13.80 7.91
CA LEU A 103 -8.46 13.02 7.18
C LEU A 103 -9.85 13.08 7.81
N SER A 104 -10.84 12.55 7.08
CA SER A 104 -12.20 12.38 7.61
C SER A 104 -12.23 11.41 8.80
N ALA A 105 -13.27 11.48 9.63
CA ALA A 105 -13.41 10.62 10.81
C ALA A 105 -13.34 9.12 10.46
N ALA A 106 -14.00 8.68 9.38
CA ALA A 106 -13.97 7.29 8.92
C ALA A 106 -12.55 6.84 8.54
N GLN A 107 -11.80 7.70 7.84
CA GLN A 107 -10.42 7.39 7.46
C GLN A 107 -9.47 7.42 8.67
N GLN A 108 -9.72 8.28 9.67
CA GLN A 108 -8.98 8.32 10.93
C GLN A 108 -9.19 7.05 11.75
N GLU A 109 -10.43 6.56 11.84
CA GLU A 109 -10.73 5.27 12.51
C GLU A 109 -9.89 4.14 11.90
N VAL A 110 -9.86 4.05 10.56
CA VAL A 110 -9.11 3.00 9.86
C VAL A 110 -7.59 3.13 9.99
N LEU A 111 -7.05 4.33 9.78
CA LEU A 111 -5.61 4.53 9.73
C LEU A 111 -5.01 4.75 11.11
N LEU A 112 -5.57 5.67 11.89
CA LEU A 112 -5.02 6.04 13.18
C LEU A 112 -5.44 5.07 14.29
N GLU A 113 -6.73 4.83 14.45
CA GLU A 113 -7.24 4.08 15.62
C GLU A 113 -6.97 2.59 15.50
N MET A 114 -7.26 1.98 14.34
CA MET A 114 -7.07 0.54 14.13
C MET A 114 -5.62 0.16 13.84
N GLN A 115 -4.86 1.02 13.17
CA GLN A 115 -3.52 0.67 12.65
C GLN A 115 -2.37 1.53 13.21
N GLY A 116 -2.66 2.58 13.97
CA GLY A 116 -1.63 3.45 14.53
C GLY A 116 -0.83 4.25 13.48
N ILE A 117 -1.41 4.48 12.29
CA ILE A 117 -0.75 5.20 11.20
C ILE A 117 -0.90 6.71 11.43
N LEU A 118 0.23 7.40 11.61
CA LEU A 118 0.25 8.86 11.79
C LEU A 118 0.29 9.62 10.46
N SER A 119 0.93 9.04 9.45
CA SER A 119 1.01 9.56 8.09
C SER A 119 1.17 8.43 7.09
N ILE A 120 0.66 8.61 5.88
CA ILE A 120 0.70 7.58 4.85
C ILE A 120 0.91 8.17 3.45
N ALA A 121 1.50 7.36 2.58
CA ALA A 121 1.57 7.61 1.15
C ALA A 121 1.04 6.37 0.39
N PHE A 122 -0.03 6.55 -0.38
CA PHE A 122 -0.53 5.59 -1.34
C PHE A 122 0.05 5.91 -2.72
N VAL A 123 0.82 4.98 -3.26
CA VAL A 123 1.46 5.10 -4.56
C VAL A 123 0.87 4.03 -5.48
N PRO A 124 0.13 4.41 -6.53
CA PRO A 124 -0.48 3.43 -7.42
C PRO A 124 0.57 2.70 -8.25
N VAL A 125 0.46 1.37 -8.29
CA VAL A 125 1.32 0.49 -9.10
C VAL A 125 0.48 -0.12 -10.22
N PHE A 126 0.92 0.07 -11.46
CA PHE A 126 0.22 -0.41 -12.65
C PHE A 126 0.92 -1.63 -13.23
N ALA A 127 0.14 -2.63 -13.62
CA ALA A 127 0.57 -3.75 -14.43
C ALA A 127 -0.28 -3.77 -15.72
N ASN A 128 0.37 -3.81 -16.88
CA ASN A 128 -0.30 -3.80 -18.19
C ASN A 128 -1.29 -2.64 -18.40
N GLY A 129 -0.98 -1.46 -17.87
CA GLY A 129 -1.79 -0.25 -18.02
C GLY A 129 -2.99 -0.15 -17.08
N THR A 130 -3.12 -1.07 -16.12
CA THR A 130 -4.20 -1.03 -15.15
C THR A 130 -3.65 -1.15 -13.73
N LEU A 131 -4.33 -0.47 -12.78
CA LEU A 131 -3.99 -0.58 -11.36
C LEU A 131 -3.99 -2.07 -11.01
N ARG A 132 -2.90 -2.56 -10.41
CA ARG A 132 -2.60 -4.00 -10.26
C ARG A 132 -3.84 -4.82 -9.87
N TRP A 133 -4.43 -5.49 -10.86
CA TRP A 133 -5.54 -6.43 -10.69
C TRP A 133 -5.03 -7.87 -10.66
N LEU A 134 -5.66 -8.70 -9.84
CA LEU A 134 -5.70 -10.15 -10.07
C LEU A 134 -6.64 -10.48 -11.24
#